data_AF-A0A8T1VU79-F1
#
_entry.id   AF-A0A8T1VU79-F1
#
_cell.length_a   1.000
_cell.length_b   1.000
_cell.length_c   1.000
_cell.angle_alpha   90.00
_cell.angle_beta   90.00
_cell.angle_gamma   90.00
#
_symmetry.space_group_name_H-M   'P 1'
#
loop_
_entity.id
_entity.type
_entity.pdbx_description
1 polymer ?
#
loop_
_entity_poly.entity_id
_entity_poly.type
_entity_poly.pdbx_seq_one_letter_code
_entity_poly.pdbx_strand_id
1 'polypeptide(L)'
;MQPLVFCNWYNSRSCCLPAHDADINGKFLALIEAGPACEKFQNAAKRFLSFAFCYACDPEEPTHFTAPLDAHFFDASTKTVKICAGVALKMAPKLFSDCGLLLPDNRETICSPNSPVVPHKVWAGCKDQQHICQENTTSNWYCSDSECGDAHTPPGFNDVPCNASRHTCAGVLMFLNDNRAAKPPNYEDYPVEIVDEKLCREEYGQEEAATRCKCLHDPSAAARPTPTLAALLALSIFLALTAAADTR
;
A
#
# COMPACT_ATOMS: atom_id res chain seq x y z
N MET A 1 -22.65 10.17 -13.76
CA MET A 1 -21.36 9.89 -13.10
C MET A 1 -20.83 8.58 -13.66
N GLN A 2 -19.61 8.57 -14.21
CA GLN A 2 -18.97 7.34 -14.66
C GLN A 2 -18.41 6.58 -13.44
N PRO A 3 -18.47 5.25 -13.39
CA PRO A 3 -17.90 4.47 -12.30
C PRO A 3 -16.37 4.45 -12.36
N LEU A 4 -15.72 4.19 -11.22
CA LEU A 4 -14.31 3.85 -11.14
C LEU A 4 -14.12 2.45 -11.72
N VAL A 5 -13.15 2.28 -12.61
CA VAL A 5 -12.85 1.03 -13.29
C VAL A 5 -11.69 0.31 -12.59
N PHE A 6 -10.63 1.03 -12.26
CA PHE A 6 -9.43 0.46 -11.63
C PHE A 6 -9.62 0.33 -10.11
N CYS A 7 -9.91 1.43 -9.42
CA CYS A 7 -10.21 1.50 -7.99
C CYS A 7 -11.67 1.15 -7.67
N ASN A 8 -12.22 0.16 -8.38
CA ASN A 8 -13.64 -0.16 -8.38
C ASN A 8 -14.21 -0.64 -7.02
N TRP A 9 -13.36 -1.02 -6.05
CA TRP A 9 -13.78 -1.35 -4.69
C TRP A 9 -14.46 -0.17 -3.98
N TYR A 10 -14.16 1.06 -4.41
CA TYR A 10 -14.71 2.29 -3.84
C TYR A 10 -15.90 2.85 -4.63
N ASN A 11 -16.46 2.09 -5.58
CA ASN A 11 -17.57 2.57 -6.42
C ASN A 11 -18.83 3.00 -5.64
N SER A 12 -19.07 2.42 -4.47
CA SER A 12 -20.21 2.81 -3.62
C SER A 12 -19.97 4.13 -2.87
N ARG A 13 -18.71 4.42 -2.54
CA ARG A 13 -18.28 5.64 -1.85
C ARG A 13 -16.78 5.83 -2.09
N SER A 14 -16.42 6.86 -2.85
CA SER A 14 -15.02 7.19 -3.15
C SER A 14 -14.71 8.65 -2.86
N CYS A 15 -13.45 8.94 -2.57
CA CYS A 15 -12.90 10.30 -2.53
C CYS A 15 -12.34 10.75 -3.89
N CYS A 16 -12.08 9.81 -4.80
CA CYS A 16 -11.49 10.10 -6.11
C CYS A 16 -12.54 10.19 -7.22
N LEU A 17 -12.22 10.96 -8.26
CA LEU A 17 -13.00 11.12 -9.48
C LEU A 17 -12.53 10.13 -10.56
N PRO A 18 -13.35 9.81 -11.57
CA PRO A 18 -12.96 8.91 -12.67
C PRO A 18 -11.69 9.33 -13.42
N ALA A 19 -11.40 10.64 -13.50
CA ALA A 19 -10.15 11.13 -14.08
C ALA A 19 -8.91 10.74 -13.24
N HIS A 20 -9.03 10.76 -11.91
CA HIS A 20 -7.97 10.30 -11.01
C HIS A 20 -7.79 8.78 -11.10
N ASP A 21 -8.88 8.03 -11.20
CA ASP A 21 -8.84 6.57 -11.40
C ASP A 21 -8.06 6.18 -12.67
N ALA A 22 -8.30 6.91 -13.77
CA ALA A 22 -7.58 6.71 -15.02
C ALA A 22 -6.07 7.04 -14.90
N ASP A 23 -5.72 8.14 -14.22
CA ASP A 23 -4.32 8.51 -13.95
C ASP A 23 -3.60 7.47 -13.08
N ILE A 24 -4.25 7.07 -11.97
CA ILE A 24 -3.74 6.04 -11.05
C ILE A 24 -3.52 4.72 -11.81
N ASN A 25 -4.47 4.31 -12.66
CA ASN A 25 -4.32 3.12 -13.48
C ASN A 25 -3.15 3.23 -14.46
N GLY A 26 -2.99 4.39 -15.12
CA GLY A 26 -1.86 4.64 -16.01
C GLY A 26 -0.51 4.49 -15.30
N LYS A 27 -0.37 5.10 -14.11
CA LYS A 27 0.84 5.00 -13.28
C LYS A 27 1.08 3.57 -12.78
N PHE A 28 0.02 2.86 -12.42
CA PHE A 28 0.11 1.45 -12.01
C PHE A 28 0.61 0.56 -13.14
N LEU A 29 0.01 0.66 -14.33
CA LEU A 29 0.40 -0.12 -15.51
C LEU A 29 1.84 0.18 -15.92
N ALA A 30 2.24 1.46 -15.91
CA ALA A 30 3.61 1.87 -16.19
C ALA A 30 4.65 1.19 -15.28
N LEU A 31 4.29 0.87 -14.03
CA LEU A 31 5.16 0.16 -13.09
C LEU A 31 5.18 -1.37 -13.31
N ILE A 32 4.02 -1.99 -13.60
CA ILE A 32 3.88 -3.46 -13.61
C ILE A 32 4.08 -4.12 -14.99
N GLU A 33 4.11 -3.35 -16.08
CA GLU A 33 4.19 -3.84 -17.45
C GLU A 33 5.64 -4.04 -17.95
N ALA A 34 6.46 -4.82 -17.23
CA ALA A 34 7.85 -5.16 -17.61
C ALA A 34 8.01 -6.02 -18.88
N GLY A 35 7.00 -6.02 -19.75
CA GLY A 35 6.94 -6.73 -21.03
C GLY A 35 5.68 -7.60 -21.17
N PRO A 36 5.32 -8.02 -22.40
CA PRO A 36 4.06 -8.72 -22.68
C PRO A 36 3.88 -10.07 -21.97
N ALA A 37 4.98 -10.74 -21.62
CA ALA A 37 4.94 -11.99 -20.85
C ALA A 37 4.56 -11.72 -19.38
N CYS A 38 5.09 -10.64 -18.81
CA CYS A 38 4.88 -10.22 -17.44
C CYS A 38 3.52 -9.56 -17.24
N GLU A 39 2.99 -8.87 -18.26
CA GLU A 39 1.64 -8.31 -18.30
C GLU A 39 0.58 -9.40 -18.07
N LYS A 40 0.72 -10.55 -18.75
CA LYS A 40 -0.21 -11.68 -18.66
C LYS A 40 -0.08 -12.48 -17.36
N PHE A 41 1.03 -12.35 -16.63
CA PHE A 41 1.23 -13.06 -15.39
C PHE A 41 0.40 -12.43 -14.27
N GLN A 42 -0.63 -13.15 -13.84
CA GLN A 42 -1.46 -12.79 -12.69
C GLN A 42 -0.68 -13.07 -11.41
N ASN A 43 -0.28 -12.00 -10.71
CA ASN A 43 0.41 -12.07 -9.44
C ASN A 43 -0.47 -11.43 -8.37
N ALA A 44 -0.72 -12.15 -7.27
CA ALA A 44 -1.49 -11.63 -6.15
C ALA A 44 -0.89 -10.31 -5.60
N ALA A 45 0.42 -10.11 -5.71
CA ALA A 45 1.07 -8.86 -5.29
C ALA A 45 0.62 -7.64 -6.11
N LYS A 46 0.31 -7.80 -7.40
CA LYS A 46 -0.25 -6.72 -8.25
C LYS A 46 -1.59 -6.22 -7.70
N ARG A 47 -2.42 -7.12 -7.15
CA ARG A 47 -3.67 -6.75 -6.48
C ARG A 47 -3.42 -5.90 -5.24
N PHE A 48 -2.51 -6.31 -4.35
CA PHE A 48 -2.23 -5.52 -3.13
C PHE A 48 -1.56 -4.19 -3.46
N LEU A 49 -0.70 -4.16 -4.48
CA LEU A 49 -0.13 -2.93 -5.02
C LEU A 49 -1.21 -1.98 -5.55
N SER A 50 -2.22 -2.50 -6.23
CA SER A 50 -3.34 -1.67 -6.71
C SER A 50 -4.09 -0.99 -5.56
N PHE A 51 -4.16 -1.60 -4.37
CA PHE A 51 -4.77 -0.95 -3.20
C PHE A 51 -3.97 0.26 -2.73
N ALA A 52 -2.64 0.16 -2.69
CA ALA A 52 -1.77 1.28 -2.35
C ALA A 52 -1.89 2.42 -3.38
N PHE A 53 -1.96 2.09 -4.67
CA PHE A 53 -2.20 3.06 -5.74
C PHE A 53 -3.55 3.76 -5.60
N CYS A 54 -4.59 3.01 -5.20
CA CYS A 54 -5.93 3.51 -4.97
C CYS A 54 -6.14 4.19 -3.61
N TYR A 55 -5.09 4.45 -2.83
CA TYR A 55 -5.19 5.03 -1.49
C TYR A 55 -6.03 6.32 -1.47
N ALA A 56 -5.85 7.21 -2.46
CA ALA A 56 -6.59 8.47 -2.57
C ALA A 56 -8.09 8.29 -2.85
N CYS A 57 -8.53 7.10 -3.26
CA CYS A 57 -9.92 6.77 -3.50
C CYS A 57 -10.65 6.32 -2.23
N ASP A 58 -9.91 5.97 -1.17
CA ASP A 58 -10.49 5.42 0.06
C ASP A 58 -11.34 6.47 0.81
N PRO A 59 -12.62 6.18 1.11
CA PRO A 59 -13.46 7.09 1.89
C PRO A 59 -12.99 7.28 3.34
N GLU A 60 -12.18 6.37 3.88
CA GLU A 60 -11.59 6.45 5.22
C GLU A 60 -10.20 7.09 5.24
N GLU A 61 -9.73 7.58 4.08
CA GLU A 61 -8.41 8.22 3.92
C GLU A 61 -8.04 9.23 5.03
N PRO A 62 -8.92 10.16 5.43
CA PRO A 62 -8.58 11.14 6.47
C PRO A 62 -8.27 10.51 7.84
N THR A 63 -8.68 9.26 8.06
CA THR A 63 -8.47 8.54 9.32
C THR A 63 -7.14 7.81 9.39
N HIS A 64 -6.51 7.56 8.24
CA HIS A 64 -5.22 6.89 8.13
C HIS A 64 -4.16 7.72 7.40
N PHE A 65 -4.46 8.99 7.09
CA PHE A 65 -3.50 10.03 6.74
C PHE A 65 -3.31 11.01 7.91
N THR A 66 -2.51 10.61 8.89
CA THR A 66 -2.37 11.31 10.16
C THR A 66 -0.90 11.42 10.60
N ALA A 67 -0.65 12.03 11.74
CA ALA A 67 0.70 12.14 12.30
C ALA A 67 1.35 10.75 12.45
N PRO A 68 2.70 10.64 12.36
CA PRO A 68 3.40 9.38 12.52
C PRO A 68 3.05 8.67 13.83
N LEU A 69 2.97 7.33 13.81
CA LEU A 69 2.97 6.54 15.04
C LEU A 69 4.39 6.48 15.61
N ASP A 70 5.37 6.20 14.76
CA ASP A 70 6.78 6.25 15.10
C ASP A 70 7.40 7.62 14.78
N ALA A 71 7.14 8.60 15.65
CA ALA A 71 7.70 9.96 15.54
C ALA A 71 9.23 10.03 15.80
N HIS A 72 9.85 8.90 16.19
CA HIS A 72 11.30 8.81 16.27
C HIS A 72 11.89 8.49 14.91
N PHE A 73 11.26 7.59 14.15
CA PHE A 73 11.71 7.20 12.81
C PHE A 73 11.24 8.16 11.71
N PHE A 74 10.01 8.66 11.81
CA PHE A 74 9.45 9.65 10.87
C PHE A 74 9.43 11.04 11.49
N ASP A 75 9.56 12.07 10.66
CA ASP A 75 9.50 13.46 11.11
C ASP A 75 8.12 13.76 11.74
N ALA A 76 8.12 14.16 13.00
CA ALA A 76 6.90 14.45 13.76
C ALA A 76 6.13 15.67 13.24
N SER A 77 6.77 16.53 12.45
CA SER A 77 6.18 17.73 11.87
C SER A 77 5.37 17.46 10.60
N THR A 78 5.47 16.25 10.04
CA THR A 78 4.73 15.85 8.84
C THR A 78 3.56 14.90 9.14
N LYS A 79 2.84 14.51 8.09
CA LYS A 79 1.86 13.43 8.10
C LYS A 79 2.43 12.20 7.41
N THR A 80 1.90 11.06 7.79
CA THR A 80 2.22 9.76 7.20
C THR A 80 1.00 9.16 6.54
N VAL A 81 1.21 8.54 5.38
CA VAL A 81 0.26 7.61 4.78
C VAL A 81 0.39 6.28 5.51
N LYS A 82 -0.68 5.81 6.16
CA LYS A 82 -0.63 4.55 6.92
C LYS A 82 -1.17 3.40 6.07
N ILE A 83 -0.32 2.41 5.81
CA ILE A 83 -0.71 1.16 5.13
C ILE A 83 -0.56 0.00 6.11
N CYS A 84 -1.59 -0.82 6.25
CA CYS A 84 -1.53 -1.93 7.18
C CYS A 84 -0.48 -2.96 6.73
N ALA A 85 0.24 -3.55 7.68
CA ALA A 85 1.23 -4.59 7.42
C ALA A 85 0.64 -5.77 6.61
N GLY A 86 -0.64 -6.12 6.85
CA GLY A 86 -1.35 -7.16 6.12
C GLY A 86 -1.56 -6.88 4.61
N VAL A 87 -1.49 -5.60 4.20
CA VAL A 87 -1.49 -5.16 2.79
C VAL A 87 -0.05 -5.02 2.30
N ALA A 88 0.79 -4.27 3.03
CA ALA A 88 2.19 -4.00 2.68
C ALA A 88 2.98 -5.28 2.40
N LEU A 89 2.97 -6.24 3.32
CA LEU A 89 3.77 -7.47 3.18
C LEU A 89 3.35 -8.34 1.98
N LYS A 90 2.12 -8.19 1.48
CA LYS A 90 1.61 -8.92 0.31
C LYS A 90 1.91 -8.24 -1.02
N MET A 91 2.52 -7.06 -1.01
CA MET A 91 3.10 -6.39 -2.17
C MET A 91 4.61 -6.15 -1.98
N ALA A 92 5.28 -6.97 -1.17
CA ALA A 92 6.72 -6.85 -0.97
C ALA A 92 7.47 -7.04 -2.31
N PRO A 93 8.57 -6.30 -2.55
CA PRO A 93 9.35 -6.33 -3.79
C PRO A 93 9.69 -7.73 -4.30
N LYS A 94 10.08 -8.63 -3.38
CA LYS A 94 10.40 -10.03 -3.71
C LYS A 94 9.30 -10.77 -4.46
N LEU A 95 8.04 -10.40 -4.26
CA LEU A 95 6.90 -11.04 -4.90
C LEU A 95 6.79 -10.68 -6.39
N PHE A 96 7.52 -9.67 -6.86
CA PHE A 96 7.57 -9.26 -8.27
C PHE A 96 8.81 -9.79 -9.00
N SER A 97 9.69 -10.55 -8.33
CA SER A 97 11.00 -10.93 -8.88
C SER A 97 10.94 -11.79 -10.14
N ASP A 98 9.88 -12.60 -10.29
CA ASP A 98 9.72 -13.51 -11.44
C ASP A 98 9.40 -12.76 -12.74
N CYS A 99 8.79 -11.58 -12.62
CA CYS A 99 8.35 -10.76 -13.75
C CYS A 99 9.09 -9.42 -13.86
N GLY A 100 9.79 -9.01 -12.80
CA GLY A 100 10.37 -7.68 -12.69
C GLY A 100 9.31 -6.58 -12.53
N LEU A 101 9.80 -5.34 -12.47
CA LEU A 101 9.00 -4.11 -12.59
C LEU A 101 9.68 -3.18 -13.59
N LEU A 102 8.94 -2.21 -14.12
CA LEU A 102 9.51 -1.07 -14.82
C LEU A 102 9.60 0.10 -13.85
N LEU A 103 10.80 0.61 -13.65
CA LEU A 103 11.02 1.80 -12.85
C LEU A 103 11.16 3.01 -13.78
N PRO A 104 10.21 3.95 -13.81
CA PRO A 104 10.40 5.23 -14.48
C PRO A 104 11.44 6.07 -13.72
N ASP A 105 12.23 6.89 -14.41
CA ASP A 105 13.05 7.90 -13.71
C ASP A 105 12.16 8.92 -12.98
N ASN A 106 11.03 9.27 -13.59
CA ASN A 106 9.98 10.13 -13.02
C ASN A 106 8.60 9.69 -13.50
N ARG A 107 7.74 9.24 -12.58
CA ARG A 107 6.39 8.74 -12.89
C ARG A 107 5.40 9.80 -13.37
N GLU A 108 5.67 11.08 -13.13
CA GLU A 108 4.81 12.19 -13.58
C GLU A 108 5.07 12.56 -15.05
N THR A 109 6.12 12.00 -15.67
CA THR A 109 6.47 12.28 -17.06
C THR A 109 6.33 11.04 -17.92
N ILE A 110 5.34 11.03 -18.82
CA ILE A 110 5.09 9.91 -19.76
C ILE A 110 6.29 9.59 -20.67
N CYS A 111 7.15 10.56 -20.92
CA CYS A 111 8.37 10.42 -21.73
C CYS A 111 9.59 10.00 -20.91
N SER A 112 9.44 9.72 -19.60
CA SER A 112 10.54 9.28 -18.75
C SER A 112 11.05 7.92 -19.21
N PRO A 113 12.37 7.70 -19.28
CA PRO A 113 12.92 6.37 -19.51
C PRO A 113 12.42 5.39 -18.45
N ASN A 114 12.00 4.21 -18.90
CA ASN A 114 11.60 3.11 -18.03
C ASN A 114 12.71 2.06 -18.04
N SER A 115 13.24 1.73 -16.87
CA SER A 115 14.27 0.71 -16.70
C SER A 115 13.66 -0.56 -16.10
N PRO A 116 13.85 -1.75 -16.71
CA PRO A 116 13.47 -2.99 -16.07
C PRO A 116 14.35 -3.22 -14.84
N VAL A 117 13.71 -3.50 -13.71
CA VAL A 117 14.39 -3.74 -12.44
C VAL A 117 14.02 -5.10 -11.86
N VAL A 118 14.96 -5.66 -11.09
CA VAL A 118 14.71 -6.80 -10.23
C VAL A 118 14.37 -6.27 -8.83
N PRO A 119 13.08 -6.24 -8.42
CA PRO A 119 12.66 -5.40 -7.31
C PRO A 119 13.31 -5.76 -5.96
N HIS A 120 13.56 -7.04 -5.69
CA HIS A 120 14.24 -7.45 -4.45
C HIS A 120 15.73 -7.08 -4.41
N LYS A 121 16.33 -6.67 -5.53
CA LYS A 121 17.69 -6.14 -5.58
C LYS A 121 17.72 -4.64 -5.37
N VAL A 122 16.72 -3.93 -5.89
CA VAL A 122 16.56 -2.48 -5.69
C VAL A 122 16.13 -2.17 -4.26
N TRP A 123 15.19 -2.93 -3.71
CA TRP A 123 14.65 -2.75 -2.36
C TRP A 123 14.85 -4.03 -1.53
N ALA A 124 16.10 -4.32 -1.18
CA ALA A 124 16.47 -5.53 -0.45
C ALA A 124 16.03 -5.50 1.04
N GLY A 125 15.83 -4.30 1.61
CA GLY A 125 15.65 -4.10 3.05
C GLY A 125 16.98 -4.08 3.80
N CYS A 126 16.93 -3.59 5.04
CA CYS A 126 18.09 -3.45 5.91
C CYS A 126 18.10 -4.48 7.03
N LYS A 127 19.28 -4.67 7.61
CA LYS A 127 19.41 -5.33 8.91
C LYS A 127 18.85 -4.40 9.99
N ASP A 128 18.42 -5.00 11.09
CA ASP A 128 18.05 -4.23 12.27
C ASP A 128 19.20 -3.32 12.71
N GLN A 129 18.87 -2.11 13.18
CA GLN A 129 19.83 -1.08 13.59
C GLN A 129 20.63 -0.40 12.46
N GLN A 130 20.34 -0.67 11.19
CA GLN A 130 20.91 0.10 10.08
C GLN A 130 20.06 1.33 9.75
N HIS A 131 20.66 2.33 9.13
CA HIS A 131 19.99 3.52 8.61
C HIS A 131 19.45 3.26 7.20
N ILE A 132 18.28 3.82 6.91
CA ILE A 132 17.68 3.79 5.57
C ILE A 132 17.97 5.10 4.87
N CYS A 133 18.78 5.01 3.82
CA CYS A 133 19.26 6.16 3.09
C CYS A 133 18.78 6.12 1.63
N GLN A 134 18.75 7.28 1.01
CA GLN A 134 18.45 7.45 -0.40
C GLN A 134 19.50 8.36 -1.05
N GLU A 135 20.10 7.93 -2.14
CA GLU A 135 21.00 8.78 -2.92
C GLU A 135 20.22 9.94 -3.58
N ASN A 136 20.61 11.18 -3.31
CA ASN A 136 19.93 12.36 -3.86
C ASN A 136 19.95 12.42 -5.40
N THR A 137 21.04 11.95 -6.02
CA THR A 137 21.23 12.04 -7.49
C THR A 137 20.49 10.96 -8.27
N THR A 138 20.42 9.74 -7.73
CA THR A 138 19.88 8.56 -8.42
C THR A 138 18.54 8.10 -7.84
N SER A 139 18.15 8.66 -6.69
CA SER A 139 17.03 8.20 -5.87
C SER A 139 17.15 6.73 -5.42
N ASN A 140 18.35 6.13 -5.48
CA ASN A 140 18.58 4.74 -5.10
C ASN A 140 18.57 4.58 -3.59
N TRP A 141 17.86 3.56 -3.12
CA TRP A 141 17.76 3.22 -1.71
C TRP A 141 18.90 2.29 -1.30
N TYR A 142 19.49 2.53 -0.14
CA TYR A 142 20.54 1.69 0.42
C TYR A 142 20.49 1.68 1.95
N CYS A 143 21.19 0.71 2.53
CA CYS A 143 21.34 0.56 3.97
C CYS A 143 22.73 1.00 4.39
N SER A 144 22.82 1.74 5.49
CA SER A 144 24.08 2.22 6.04
C SER A 144 24.22 1.76 7.50
N ASP A 145 25.45 1.42 7.91
CA ASP A 145 25.78 1.13 9.32
C ASP A 145 26.00 2.43 10.13
N SER A 146 25.97 3.59 9.47
CA SER A 146 26.07 4.92 10.06
C SER A 146 24.95 5.83 9.56
N GLU A 147 24.78 6.96 10.23
CA GLU A 147 23.93 8.08 9.80
C GLU A 147 24.09 8.38 8.29
N CYS A 148 22.97 8.60 7.61
CA CYS A 148 22.91 8.97 6.20
C CYS A 148 23.46 10.37 5.95
N GLY A 149 23.23 11.29 6.89
CA GLY A 149 23.41 12.72 6.73
C GLY A 149 22.29 13.39 5.92
N ASP A 150 22.11 14.70 6.11
CA ASP A 150 21.00 15.49 5.54
C ASP A 150 20.79 15.33 4.03
N ALA A 151 21.87 15.11 3.27
CA ALA A 151 21.80 14.95 1.82
C ALA A 151 21.26 13.58 1.37
N HIS A 152 21.22 12.59 2.26
CA HIS A 152 20.84 11.21 1.96
C HIS A 152 19.69 10.69 2.83
N THR A 153 19.24 11.47 3.82
CA THR A 153 18.04 11.17 4.60
C THR A 153 16.80 11.42 3.72
N PRO A 154 15.95 10.40 3.51
CA PRO A 154 14.75 10.57 2.68
C PRO A 154 13.79 11.62 3.29
N PRO A 155 13.09 12.42 2.47
CA PRO A 155 12.13 13.40 2.98
C PRO A 155 11.05 12.77 3.89
N GLY A 156 10.84 13.37 5.07
CA GLY A 156 9.90 12.88 6.07
C GLY A 156 10.43 11.78 7.00
N PHE A 157 11.71 11.41 6.86
CA PHE A 157 12.40 10.46 7.74
C PHE A 157 13.36 11.23 8.66
N ASN A 158 13.54 10.71 9.88
CA ASN A 158 14.66 11.10 10.72
C ASN A 158 15.84 10.16 10.45
N ASP A 159 17.06 10.66 10.53
CA ASP A 159 18.27 9.86 10.34
C ASP A 159 18.58 9.00 11.57
N VAL A 160 17.77 7.97 11.76
CA VAL A 160 17.84 7.06 12.91
C VAL A 160 17.85 5.60 12.46
N PRO A 161 18.40 4.69 13.28
CA PRO A 161 18.38 3.27 12.99
C PRO A 161 16.95 2.73 12.81
N CYS A 162 16.76 1.90 11.79
CA CYS A 162 15.52 1.19 11.56
C CYS A 162 15.34 0.05 12.58
N ASN A 163 14.07 -0.35 12.76
CA ASN A 163 13.63 -1.42 13.65
C ASN A 163 12.82 -2.46 12.84
N ALA A 164 13.34 -3.68 12.76
CA ALA A 164 12.75 -4.77 12.00
C ALA A 164 11.37 -5.20 12.56
N SER A 165 11.16 -5.11 13.87
CA SER A 165 9.89 -5.44 14.52
C SER A 165 8.76 -4.47 14.16
N ARG A 166 9.11 -3.24 13.76
CA ARG A 166 8.19 -2.20 13.30
C ARG A 166 8.09 -2.10 11.78
N HIS A 167 8.64 -3.08 11.07
CA HIS A 167 8.74 -3.07 9.61
C HIS A 167 9.49 -1.89 9.00
N THR A 168 10.18 -1.07 9.80
CA THR A 168 10.89 0.09 9.24
C THR A 168 12.12 -0.35 8.47
N CYS A 169 12.76 -1.47 8.82
CA CYS A 169 13.87 -2.03 8.02
C CYS A 169 13.44 -2.75 6.74
N ALA A 170 12.14 -2.94 6.48
CA ALA A 170 11.71 -3.84 5.43
C ALA A 170 11.92 -3.22 4.03
N GLY A 171 12.33 -4.03 3.05
CA GLY A 171 12.43 -3.56 1.66
C GLY A 171 11.11 -3.04 1.10
N VAL A 172 9.97 -3.53 1.62
CA VAL A 172 8.66 -2.98 1.26
C VAL A 172 8.44 -1.56 1.77
N LEU A 173 9.08 -1.13 2.87
CA LEU A 173 9.03 0.27 3.29
C LEU A 173 9.69 1.17 2.25
N MET A 174 10.90 0.81 1.81
CA MET A 174 11.60 1.56 0.76
C MET A 174 10.80 1.59 -0.54
N PHE A 175 10.22 0.45 -0.93
CA PHE A 175 9.38 0.36 -2.13
C PHE A 175 8.13 1.24 -2.05
N LEU A 176 7.50 1.34 -0.88
CA LEU A 176 6.37 2.22 -0.61
C LEU A 176 6.76 3.70 -0.46
N ASN A 177 8.03 4.01 -0.26
CA ASN A 177 8.51 5.39 -0.13
C ASN A 177 9.26 5.90 -1.36
N ASP A 178 9.55 5.04 -2.34
CA ASP A 178 10.09 5.43 -3.63
C ASP A 178 8.98 5.99 -4.53
N ASN A 179 9.07 7.28 -4.86
CA ASN A 179 8.11 7.98 -5.74
C ASN A 179 8.00 7.31 -7.12
N ARG A 180 9.04 6.64 -7.59
CA ARG A 180 9.03 5.94 -8.88
C ARG A 180 8.30 4.59 -8.82
N ALA A 181 7.98 4.11 -7.62
CA ALA A 181 7.54 2.75 -7.37
C ALA A 181 6.16 2.68 -6.68
N ALA A 182 6.05 1.99 -5.54
CA ALA A 182 4.76 1.67 -4.92
C ALA A 182 4.14 2.78 -4.07
N LYS A 183 4.81 3.93 -3.94
CA LYS A 183 4.27 5.07 -3.20
C LYS A 183 2.95 5.53 -3.83
N PRO A 184 1.91 5.86 -3.07
CA PRO A 184 0.64 6.32 -3.67
C PRO A 184 0.82 7.56 -4.57
N PRO A 185 0.29 7.57 -5.82
CA PRO A 185 0.37 8.66 -6.80
C PRO A 185 0.13 10.09 -6.30
N ASN A 186 -0.72 10.28 -5.29
CA ASN A 186 -1.11 11.60 -4.79
C ASN A 186 -0.49 11.98 -3.43
N TYR A 187 0.44 11.17 -2.92
CA TYR A 187 1.06 11.36 -1.60
C TYR A 187 2.59 11.30 -1.67
N GLU A 188 3.17 11.78 -2.78
CA GLU A 188 4.63 11.79 -2.98
C GLU A 188 5.41 12.59 -1.96
N ASP A 189 4.79 13.65 -1.45
CA ASP A 189 5.41 14.55 -0.48
C ASP A 189 5.39 13.99 0.95
N TYR A 190 4.70 12.86 1.17
CA TYR A 190 4.48 12.29 2.50
C TYR A 190 5.15 10.92 2.63
N PRO A 191 5.81 10.62 3.77
CA PRO A 191 6.30 9.28 4.04
C PRO A 191 5.13 8.29 4.20
N VAL A 192 5.38 7.05 3.80
CA VAL A 192 4.48 5.92 4.02
C VAL A 192 4.96 5.12 5.23
N GLU A 193 4.09 5.00 6.22
CA GLU A 193 4.28 4.22 7.44
C GLU A 193 3.55 2.87 7.32
N ILE A 194 4.25 1.78 7.64
CA ILE A 194 3.66 0.45 7.71
C ILE A 194 3.17 0.20 9.13
N VAL A 195 1.87 -0.01 9.28
CA VAL A 195 1.24 -0.19 10.59
C VAL A 195 0.94 -1.66 10.85
N ASP A 196 1.62 -2.26 11.84
CA ASP A 196 1.15 -3.51 12.44
C ASP A 196 0.08 -3.17 13.49
N GLU A 197 -1.18 -3.38 13.13
CA GLU A 197 -2.30 -3.07 14.03
C GLU A 197 -2.26 -3.85 15.34
N LYS A 198 -1.73 -5.07 15.34
CA LYS A 198 -1.67 -5.90 16.54
C LYS A 198 -0.67 -5.28 17.51
N LEU A 199 0.53 -4.97 17.02
CA LEU A 199 1.55 -4.29 17.81
C LEU A 199 1.06 -2.92 18.28
N CYS A 200 0.43 -2.14 17.39
CA CYS A 200 -0.08 -0.82 17.72
C CYS A 200 -1.17 -0.87 18.80
N ARG A 201 -2.08 -1.86 18.76
CA ARG A 201 -3.08 -2.07 19.83
C ARG A 201 -2.47 -2.49 21.16
N GLU A 202 -1.38 -3.25 21.13
CA GLU A 202 -0.63 -3.64 22.32
C GLU A 202 0.07 -2.42 22.97
N GLU A 203 0.59 -1.49 22.16
CA GLU A 203 1.28 -0.28 22.63
C GLU A 203 0.33 0.80 23.18
N TYR A 204 -0.76 1.13 22.47
CA TYR A 204 -1.65 2.23 22.83
C TYR A 204 -2.91 1.79 23.62
N GLY A 205 -3.15 0.49 23.74
CA GLY A 205 -4.40 -0.02 24.32
C GLY A 205 -5.61 0.18 23.40
N GLN A 206 -6.73 -0.48 23.73
CA GLN A 206 -7.88 -0.59 22.81
C GLN A 206 -8.54 0.75 22.42
N GLU A 207 -8.66 1.67 23.37
CA GLU A 207 -9.39 2.94 23.17
C GLU A 207 -8.62 3.90 22.26
N GLU A 208 -7.33 4.12 22.54
CA GLU A 208 -6.49 5.00 21.73
C GLU A 208 -6.16 4.37 20.37
N ALA A 209 -5.96 3.04 20.33
CA ALA A 209 -5.69 2.32 19.08
C ALA A 209 -6.84 2.41 18.07
N ALA A 210 -8.09 2.53 18.52
CA ALA A 210 -9.26 2.66 17.64
C ALA A 210 -9.19 3.91 16.74
N THR A 211 -8.42 4.92 17.14
CA THR A 211 -8.22 6.14 16.36
C THR A 211 -6.82 6.23 15.75
N ARG A 212 -5.77 5.83 16.49
CA ARG A 212 -4.38 5.99 16.06
C ARG A 212 -3.90 4.88 15.12
N CYS A 213 -4.33 3.64 15.34
CA CYS A 213 -3.82 2.49 14.61
C CYS A 213 -4.56 2.21 13.29
N LYS A 214 -5.38 3.16 12.81
CA LYS A 214 -6.06 3.03 11.53
C LYS A 214 -5.07 3.11 10.38
N CYS A 215 -5.21 2.20 9.43
CA CYS A 215 -4.38 2.10 8.24
C CYS A 215 -5.20 1.59 7.06
N LEU A 216 -4.69 1.74 5.84
CA LEU A 216 -5.32 1.18 4.65
C LEU A 216 -5.32 -0.35 4.73
N HIS A 217 -6.53 -0.93 4.77
CA HIS A 217 -6.77 -2.37 4.73
C HIS A 217 -7.01 -2.87 3.30
N ASP A 218 -7.20 -4.19 3.16
CA ASP A 218 -7.71 -4.78 1.91
C ASP A 218 -9.19 -4.35 1.72
N PRO A 219 -9.50 -3.44 0.77
CA PRO A 219 -10.85 -2.91 0.60
C PRO A 219 -11.83 -3.98 0.09
N SER A 220 -11.32 -5.09 -0.47
CA SER A 220 -12.16 -6.20 -0.90
C SER A 220 -12.73 -7.03 0.24
N ALA A 221 -12.16 -6.94 1.45
CA ALA A 221 -12.69 -7.61 2.63
C ALA A 221 -14.02 -6.98 3.10
N ALA A 222 -14.18 -5.66 2.95
CA ALA A 222 -15.39 -4.92 3.28
C ALA A 222 -16.57 -5.22 2.32
N ALA A 223 -16.27 -5.70 1.11
CA ALA A 223 -17.27 -6.08 0.10
C ALA A 223 -17.81 -7.52 0.27
N ARG A 224 -17.35 -8.29 1.28
CA ARG A 224 -17.92 -9.62 1.54
C ARG A 224 -19.35 -9.46 2.06
N PRO A 225 -20.34 -10.19 1.50
CA PRO A 225 -21.69 -10.16 2.04
C PRO A 225 -21.63 -10.57 3.50
N THR A 226 -22.17 -9.69 4.36
CA THR A 226 -22.33 -9.96 5.78
C THR A 226 -23.08 -11.28 5.96
N PRO A 227 -22.74 -12.10 6.96
CA PRO A 227 -23.33 -13.42 7.17
C PRO A 227 -24.88 -13.38 7.33
N THR A 228 -25.45 -12.22 7.64
CA THR A 228 -26.89 -11.96 7.63
C THR A 228 -27.54 -12.16 6.25
N LEU A 229 -26.86 -11.81 5.16
CA LEU A 229 -27.40 -11.99 3.80
C LEU A 229 -27.37 -13.46 3.36
N ALA A 230 -26.32 -14.19 3.75
CA ALA A 230 -26.24 -15.64 3.55
C ALA A 230 -27.28 -16.39 4.40
N ALA A 231 -27.52 -15.94 5.64
CA ALA A 231 -28.55 -16.51 6.51
C ALA A 231 -29.97 -16.25 5.98
N LEU A 232 -30.26 -15.06 5.44
CA LEU A 232 -31.55 -14.72 4.84
C LEU A 232 -31.83 -15.52 3.56
N LEU A 233 -30.81 -15.73 2.72
CA LEU A 233 -30.89 -16.61 1.54
C LEU A 233 -31.10 -18.07 1.94
N ALA A 234 -30.40 -18.55 2.97
CA ALA A 234 -30.60 -19.91 3.48
C ALA A 234 -32.02 -20.10 4.06
N LEU A 235 -32.54 -19.11 4.81
CA LEU A 235 -33.89 -19.17 5.38
C LEU A 235 -34.99 -19.17 4.30
N SER A 236 -34.82 -18.35 3.27
CA SER A 236 -35.78 -18.25 2.16
C SER A 236 -35.82 -19.52 1.31
N ILE A 237 -34.66 -20.17 1.10
CA ILE A 237 -34.59 -21.49 0.45
C ILE A 237 -35.26 -22.56 1.33
N PHE A 238 -35.03 -22.54 2.65
CA PHE A 238 -35.65 -23.49 3.58
C PHE A 238 -37.18 -23.34 3.61
N LEU A 239 -37.69 -22.11 3.66
CA LEU A 239 -39.13 -21.81 3.64
C LEU A 239 -39.80 -22.24 2.32
N ALA A 240 -39.11 -22.06 1.19
CA ALA A 240 -39.61 -22.52 -0.11
C ALA A 240 -39.68 -24.06 -0.20
N LEU A 241 -38.70 -24.76 0.39
CA LEU A 241 -38.69 -26.22 0.43
C LEU A 241 -39.75 -26.80 1.37
N THR A 242 -40.02 -26.15 2.51
CA THR A 242 -41.10 -26.58 3.42
C THR A 242 -42.49 -26.34 2.83
N ALA A 243 -42.70 -25.22 2.12
CA ALA A 243 -43.97 -24.93 1.46
C ALA A 243 -44.26 -25.90 0.28
N ALA A 244 -43.22 -26.37 -0.41
CA ALA A 244 -43.35 -27.38 -1.47
C ALA A 244 -43.59 -28.81 -0.94
N ALA A 245 -43.27 -29.09 0.32
CA ALA A 245 -43.50 -30.38 0.95
C ALA A 245 -44.96 -30.55 1.44
N ASP A 246 -45.64 -29.45 1.79
CA ASP A 246 -47.04 -29.44 2.28
C ASP A 246 -48.10 -29.50 1.15
N THR A 247 -47.68 -29.57 -0.12
CA THR A 247 -48.58 -29.65 -1.29
C THR A 247 -48.67 -31.05 -1.91
N ARG A 248 -48.32 -32.11 -1.16
CA ARG A 248 -48.48 -33.51 -1.56
C ARG A 248 -49.40 -34.30 -0.64
#